data_AF-A0A5J4Z2I6-F1
#
_entry.id   AF-A0A5J4Z2I6-F1
#
_cell.length_a   1.000
_cell.length_b   1.000
_cell.length_c   1.000
_cell.angle_alpha   90.00
_cell.angle_beta   90.00
_cell.angle_gamma   90.00
#
_symmetry.space_group_name_H-M   'P 1'
#
loop_
_entity.id
_entity.type
_entity.pdbx_description
1 polymer ?
#
loop_
_entity_poly.entity_id
_entity_poly.type
_entity_poly.pdbx_seq_one_letter_code
_entity_poly.pdbx_strand_id
1 'polypeptide(L)'
;MARRAAYAVAPARRIMATFSSKSGAAGGGYDGAGGAAGGVEPPRLAREIDRANEFKQFNLWIENFNLHQRVIPMVPSLLGFAGLVPFVSSAGVILSAYVSEGKIPPAVSDFALTAHITYGAVILSFLGAVHWGVALRMPSLSSADLSRRFLYGVTPSLFGWAACLMPSSYGATNVLLAGFIVAYNVDQRQLLKMVPSWYLSLRRPLSLGACLSILFVSYTQSGISLPSFLSTSPREKAKDADQDKA
;
A
#
# COMPACT_ATOMS: atom_id res chain seq x y z
N MET A 1 -0.93 31.54 -7.35
CA MET A 1 0.44 32.04 -7.60
C MET A 1 1.36 31.43 -6.54
N ALA A 2 1.87 30.23 -6.76
CA ALA A 2 3.06 29.91 -7.55
C ALA A 2 4.38 30.24 -6.82
N ARG A 3 4.96 29.21 -6.20
CA ARG A 3 6.38 28.86 -6.33
C ARG A 3 6.61 27.39 -5.91
N ARG A 4 6.65 26.54 -6.93
CA ARG A 4 7.23 25.19 -6.94
C ARG A 4 8.76 25.29 -7.12
N ALA A 5 9.43 24.18 -6.81
CA ALA A 5 10.82 23.80 -7.11
C ALA A 5 11.87 24.33 -6.10
N ALA A 6 12.82 23.55 -5.57
CA ALA A 6 13.34 22.26 -6.02
C ALA A 6 13.91 21.44 -4.83
N TYR A 7 13.34 20.27 -4.57
CA TYR A 7 14.09 19.18 -3.94
C TYR A 7 14.76 18.41 -5.07
N ALA A 8 15.93 18.90 -5.48
CA ALA A 8 16.82 18.15 -6.33
C ALA A 8 17.37 16.99 -5.50
N VAL A 9 16.94 15.78 -5.87
CA VAL A 9 17.71 14.56 -5.66
C VAL A 9 19.13 14.86 -6.16
N ALA A 10 20.09 15.01 -5.27
CA ALA A 10 21.50 15.05 -5.64
C ALA A 10 21.94 13.60 -5.90
N PRO A 11 22.21 13.19 -7.16
CA PRO A 11 22.70 11.86 -7.42
C PRO A 11 24.18 11.83 -7.07
N ALA A 12 24.57 10.91 -6.17
CA ALA A 12 25.82 10.13 -6.07
C ALA A 12 27.10 10.55 -6.86
N ARG A 13 27.37 11.84 -7.07
CA ARG A 13 28.55 12.37 -7.78
C ARG A 13 29.36 13.38 -6.96
N ARG A 14 28.96 13.65 -5.71
CA ARG A 14 29.59 14.68 -4.85
C ARG A 14 30.38 14.13 -3.67
N ILE A 15 30.91 12.91 -3.77
CA ILE A 15 31.89 12.35 -2.83
C ILE A 15 33.30 12.23 -3.46
N MET A 16 33.43 12.27 -4.79
CA MET A 16 34.75 12.26 -5.45
C MET A 16 35.40 13.64 -5.67
N ALA A 17 34.69 14.75 -5.41
CA ALA A 17 35.21 16.10 -5.71
C ALA A 17 35.88 16.81 -4.51
N THR A 18 35.91 16.20 -3.32
CA THR A 18 36.55 16.80 -2.13
C THR A 18 37.95 16.25 -1.82
N PHE A 19 38.46 15.33 -2.65
CA PHE A 19 39.81 14.75 -2.52
C PHE A 19 40.76 15.15 -3.66
N SER A 20 40.53 16.29 -4.32
CA SER A 20 41.47 16.85 -5.32
C SER A 20 41.66 18.36 -5.17
N SER A 21 41.88 18.83 -3.94
CA SER A 21 42.31 20.22 -3.69
C SER A 21 43.00 20.40 -2.33
N LYS A 22 43.90 19.48 -1.98
CA LYS A 22 44.87 19.74 -0.90
C LYS A 22 46.17 18.96 -1.13
N SER A 23 46.79 19.20 -2.29
CA SER A 23 48.18 18.87 -2.56
C SER A 23 48.74 19.99 -3.44
N GLY A 24 49.42 20.94 -2.81
CA GLY A 24 50.00 22.09 -3.51
C GLY A 24 50.28 23.27 -2.59
N ALA A 25 51.28 23.13 -1.71
CA ALA A 25 52.19 24.21 -1.29
C ALA A 25 53.11 23.77 -0.13
N ALA A 26 54.20 23.09 -0.48
CA ALA A 26 55.54 23.10 0.15
C ALA A 26 56.33 22.03 -0.62
N GLY A 27 57.31 22.29 -1.48
CA GLY A 27 58.46 23.16 -1.30
C GLY A 27 59.69 22.31 -0.93
N GLY A 28 60.38 21.74 -1.93
CA GLY A 28 61.81 21.39 -1.85
C GLY A 28 62.22 19.90 -1.99
N GLY A 29 62.90 19.58 -3.11
CA GLY A 29 63.76 18.39 -3.34
C GLY A 29 63.03 17.04 -3.38
N TYR A 30 63.32 16.02 -4.19
CA TYR A 30 64.57 15.53 -4.77
C TYR A 30 64.23 14.63 -5.98
N ASP A 31 65.26 14.34 -6.77
CA ASP A 31 65.26 13.62 -8.04
C ASP A 31 64.68 12.19 -8.02
N GLY A 32 64.21 11.76 -9.20
CA GLY A 32 64.60 10.45 -9.72
C GLY A 32 63.57 9.31 -9.76
N ALA A 33 63.44 8.77 -10.98
CA ALA A 33 63.06 7.40 -11.34
C ALA A 33 61.57 7.00 -11.31
N GLY A 34 61.10 6.56 -12.48
CA GLY A 34 59.79 5.94 -12.68
C GLY A 34 59.68 4.57 -12.01
N GLY A 35 58.45 4.24 -11.61
CA GLY A 35 58.10 2.94 -11.06
C GLY A 35 56.59 2.81 -10.95
N ALA A 36 56.04 1.93 -11.77
CA ALA A 36 54.75 1.25 -11.69
C ALA A 36 53.67 1.86 -10.79
N ALA A 37 52.56 2.27 -11.41
CA ALA A 37 51.25 2.39 -10.78
C ALA A 37 50.77 1.00 -10.29
N GLY A 38 51.39 0.47 -9.24
CA GLY A 38 50.84 -0.61 -8.45
C GLY A 38 49.80 0.00 -7.53
N GLY A 39 48.52 -0.21 -7.84
CA GLY A 39 47.44 0.12 -6.92
C GLY A 39 47.66 -0.62 -5.61
N VAL A 40 48.19 0.06 -4.60
CA VAL A 40 48.36 -0.48 -3.26
C VAL A 40 46.96 -0.70 -2.72
N GLU A 41 46.50 -1.95 -2.78
CA GLU A 41 45.23 -2.35 -2.21
C GLU A 41 45.22 -1.95 -0.72
N PRO A 42 44.20 -1.22 -0.25
CA PRO A 42 44.20 -0.73 1.12
C PRO A 42 44.33 -1.89 2.12
N PRO A 43 45.01 -1.67 3.27
CA PRO A 43 45.16 -2.70 4.31
C PRO A 43 43.79 -3.30 4.66
N ARG A 44 43.72 -4.62 4.90
CA ARG A 44 42.44 -5.32 5.19
C ARG A 44 41.59 -4.61 6.25
N LEU A 45 42.24 -4.07 7.28
CA LEU A 45 41.60 -3.31 8.35
C LEU A 45 40.92 -2.02 7.86
N ALA A 46 41.52 -1.29 6.91
CA ALA A 46 40.92 -0.08 6.35
C ALA A 46 39.63 -0.39 5.59
N ARG A 47 39.59 -1.51 4.86
CA ARG A 47 38.38 -1.98 4.16
C ARG A 47 37.28 -2.47 5.12
N GLU A 48 37.66 -2.98 6.29
CA GLU A 48 36.71 -3.38 7.33
C GLU A 48 36.09 -2.17 8.03
N ILE A 49 36.90 -1.17 8.38
CA ILE A 49 36.43 0.09 8.96
C ILE A 49 35.52 0.84 7.99
N ASP A 50 35.89 0.90 6.70
CA ASP A 50 35.09 1.58 5.69
C ASP A 50 33.74 0.90 5.48
N ARG A 51 33.72 -0.44 5.34
CA ARG A 51 32.46 -1.21 5.31
C ARG A 51 31.63 -0.98 6.57
N ALA A 52 32.23 -1.02 7.75
CA ALA A 52 31.50 -0.78 9.00
C ALA A 52 30.89 0.64 9.05
N ASN A 53 31.61 1.64 8.54
CA ASN A 53 31.11 3.01 8.43
C ASN A 53 30.02 3.16 7.37
N GLU A 54 30.14 2.52 6.21
CA GLU A 54 29.07 2.49 5.19
C GLU A 54 27.81 1.84 5.73
N PHE A 55 27.93 0.69 6.40
CA PHE A 55 26.79 0.04 7.06
C PHE A 55 26.18 0.91 8.15
N LYS A 56 27.01 1.59 8.95
CA LYS A 56 26.53 2.51 9.98
C LYS A 56 25.84 3.73 9.37
N GLN A 57 26.38 4.34 8.31
CA GLN A 57 25.79 5.47 7.60
C GLN A 57 24.49 5.08 6.90
N PHE A 58 24.43 3.89 6.31
CA PHE A 58 23.22 3.32 5.75
C PHE A 58 22.15 3.10 6.83
N ASN A 59 22.52 2.52 7.98
CA ASN A 59 21.60 2.33 9.10
C ASN A 59 21.13 3.66 9.69
N LEU A 60 22.03 4.63 9.85
CA LEU A 60 21.70 5.98 10.32
C LEU A 60 20.79 6.71 9.32
N TRP A 61 21.04 6.58 8.02
CA TRP A 61 20.15 7.11 6.99
C TRP A 61 18.76 6.46 7.07
N ILE A 62 18.68 5.14 7.25
CA ILE A 62 17.42 4.42 7.43
C ILE A 62 16.69 4.91 8.69
N GLU A 63 17.39 5.07 9.82
CA GLU A 63 16.78 5.54 11.08
C GLU A 63 16.27 6.97 10.97
N ASN A 64 17.06 7.89 10.39
CA ASN A 64 16.66 9.28 10.20
C ASN A 64 15.51 9.43 9.20
N PHE A 65 15.42 8.55 8.21
CA PHE A 65 14.34 8.54 7.23
C PHE A 65 12.99 8.14 7.84
N ASN A 66 12.98 7.27 8.86
CA ASN A 66 11.78 6.52 9.21
C ASN A 66 10.98 6.99 10.43
N LEU A 67 11.52 7.77 11.36
CA LEU A 67 10.81 7.99 12.64
C LEU A 67 10.17 9.38 12.81
N HIS A 68 10.57 10.39 12.03
CA HIS A 68 10.14 11.78 12.25
C HIS A 68 9.30 12.41 11.13
N GLN A 69 9.09 11.72 10.00
CA GLN A 69 8.25 12.28 8.95
C GLN A 69 6.77 12.23 9.35
N ARG A 70 6.17 13.40 9.58
CA ARG A 70 4.72 13.55 9.82
C ARG A 70 3.92 13.71 8.52
N VAL A 71 4.60 14.01 7.41
CA VAL A 71 3.99 14.25 6.11
C VAL A 71 3.99 12.95 5.32
N ILE A 72 2.86 12.59 4.72
CA ILE A 72 2.75 11.40 3.88
C ILE A 72 3.59 11.63 2.61
N PRO A 73 4.56 10.76 2.29
CA PRO A 73 5.34 10.93 1.07
C PRO A 73 4.47 10.77 -0.18
N MET A 74 4.73 11.57 -1.21
CA MET A 74 3.88 11.67 -2.40
C MET A 74 3.70 10.32 -3.12
N VAL A 75 4.78 9.55 -3.28
CA VAL A 75 4.76 8.28 -4.03
C VAL A 75 3.91 7.21 -3.32
N PRO A 76 4.11 6.89 -2.03
CA PRO A 76 3.21 6.02 -1.26
C PRO A 76 1.75 6.47 -1.28
N SER A 77 1.49 7.78 -1.15
CA SER A 77 0.13 8.30 -1.20
C SER A 77 -0.51 8.04 -2.56
N LEU A 78 0.19 8.40 -3.65
CA LEU A 78 -0.30 8.25 -5.01
C LEU A 78 -0.57 6.78 -5.33
N LEU A 79 0.37 5.88 -5.01
CA LEU A 79 0.21 4.44 -5.23
C LEU A 79 -0.92 3.86 -4.37
N GLY A 80 -1.06 4.31 -3.13
CA GLY A 80 -2.14 3.89 -2.24
C GLY A 80 -3.51 4.24 -2.81
N PHE A 81 -3.72 5.51 -3.20
CA PHE A 81 -4.99 5.94 -3.79
C PHE A 81 -5.21 5.36 -5.20
N ALA A 82 -4.16 5.17 -6.00
CA ALA A 82 -4.27 4.46 -7.27
C ALA A 82 -4.75 3.01 -7.07
N GLY A 83 -4.37 2.37 -5.95
CA GLY A 83 -4.86 1.06 -5.55
C GLY A 83 -6.36 1.00 -5.25
N LEU A 84 -7.05 2.13 -5.05
CA LEU A 84 -8.52 2.15 -4.92
C LEU A 84 -9.23 2.15 -6.28
N VAL A 85 -8.53 2.47 -7.37
CA VAL A 85 -9.15 2.58 -8.70
C VAL A 85 -9.85 1.29 -9.12
N PRO A 86 -9.25 0.08 -8.99
CA PRO A 86 -9.93 -1.15 -9.40
C PRO A 86 -11.14 -1.51 -8.52
N PHE A 87 -11.13 -1.14 -7.24
CA PHE A 87 -12.29 -1.31 -6.35
C PHE A 87 -13.46 -0.44 -6.82
N VAL A 88 -13.21 0.86 -7.00
CA VAL A 88 -14.24 1.82 -7.39
C VAL A 88 -14.75 1.56 -8.80
N SER A 89 -13.87 1.21 -9.75
CA SER A 89 -14.27 0.93 -11.13
C SER A 89 -15.15 -0.31 -11.24
N SER A 90 -14.75 -1.42 -10.60
CA SER A 90 -15.55 -2.66 -10.60
C SER A 90 -16.89 -2.45 -9.88
N ALA A 91 -16.90 -1.76 -8.73
CA ALA A 91 -18.14 -1.41 -8.04
C ALA A 91 -19.06 -0.52 -8.89
N GLY A 92 -18.51 0.43 -9.65
CA GLY A 92 -19.25 1.28 -10.57
C GLY A 92 -19.89 0.52 -11.74
N VAL A 93 -19.18 -0.48 -12.30
CA VAL A 93 -19.73 -1.37 -13.33
C VAL A 93 -20.88 -2.21 -12.76
N ILE A 94 -20.70 -2.76 -11.56
CA ILE A 94 -21.74 -3.54 -10.87
C ILE A 94 -22.97 -2.67 -10.56
N LEU A 95 -22.76 -1.44 -10.09
CA LEU A 95 -23.86 -0.46 -9.90
C LEU A 95 -24.58 -0.17 -11.21
N SER A 96 -23.84 0.06 -12.29
CA SER A 96 -24.43 0.35 -13.60
C SER A 96 -25.24 -0.83 -14.11
N ALA A 97 -24.78 -2.06 -13.90
CA ALA A 97 -25.52 -3.27 -14.24
C ALA A 97 -26.80 -3.41 -13.41
N TYR A 98 -26.73 -3.09 -12.11
CA TYR A 98 -27.87 -3.12 -11.19
C TYR A 98 -28.96 -2.09 -11.58
N VAL A 99 -28.56 -0.85 -11.90
CA VAL A 99 -29.50 0.24 -12.24
C VAL A 99 -30.08 0.10 -13.65
N SER A 100 -29.34 -0.49 -14.58
CA SER A 100 -29.73 -0.50 -15.99
C SER A 100 -30.74 -1.59 -16.37
N GLU A 101 -31.33 -2.29 -15.39
CA GLU A 101 -32.40 -3.31 -15.58
C GLU A 101 -32.11 -4.30 -16.73
N GLY A 102 -30.87 -4.79 -16.84
CA GLY A 102 -30.48 -5.77 -17.85
C GLY A 102 -29.94 -5.22 -19.18
N LYS A 103 -29.73 -3.90 -19.32
CA LYS A 103 -29.05 -3.34 -20.51
C LYS A 103 -27.55 -3.65 -20.55
N ILE A 104 -26.93 -3.99 -19.42
CA ILE A 104 -25.53 -4.40 -19.36
C ILE A 104 -25.46 -5.93 -19.53
N PRO A 105 -24.62 -6.45 -20.43
CA PRO A 105 -24.45 -7.90 -20.60
C PRO A 105 -24.02 -8.57 -19.27
N PRO A 106 -24.62 -9.70 -18.87
CA PRO A 106 -24.27 -10.41 -17.64
C PRO A 106 -22.78 -10.76 -17.53
N ALA A 107 -22.13 -11.08 -18.65
CA ALA A 107 -20.71 -11.37 -18.69
C ALA A 107 -19.83 -10.20 -18.18
N VAL A 108 -20.26 -8.95 -18.36
CA VAL A 108 -19.53 -7.76 -17.90
C VAL A 108 -19.65 -7.60 -16.38
N SER A 109 -20.83 -7.84 -15.81
CA SER A 109 -21.03 -7.81 -14.36
C SER A 109 -20.30 -8.95 -13.65
N ASP A 110 -20.31 -10.15 -14.23
CA ASP A 110 -19.63 -11.33 -13.67
C ASP A 110 -18.11 -11.15 -13.68
N PHE A 111 -17.57 -10.57 -14.76
CA PHE A 111 -16.17 -10.19 -14.81
C PHE A 111 -15.85 -9.13 -13.77
N ALA A 112 -16.68 -8.10 -13.61
CA ALA A 112 -16.47 -7.05 -12.61
C ALA A 112 -16.50 -7.60 -11.18
N LEU A 113 -17.41 -8.53 -10.86
CA LEU A 113 -17.45 -9.24 -9.58
C LEU A 113 -16.19 -10.06 -9.34
N THR A 114 -15.77 -10.84 -10.33
CA THR A 114 -14.55 -11.65 -10.27
C THR A 114 -13.33 -10.76 -10.06
N ALA A 115 -13.21 -9.67 -10.82
CA ALA A 115 -12.13 -8.69 -10.67
C ALA A 115 -12.14 -8.04 -9.29
N HIS A 116 -13.32 -7.71 -8.75
CA HIS A 116 -13.46 -7.11 -7.43
C HIS A 116 -12.97 -8.04 -6.31
N ILE A 117 -13.41 -9.31 -6.32
CA ILE A 117 -13.06 -10.31 -5.31
C ILE A 117 -11.56 -10.64 -5.39
N THR A 118 -11.07 -10.95 -6.60
CA THR A 118 -9.67 -11.34 -6.79
C THR A 118 -8.71 -10.19 -6.49
N TYR A 119 -9.04 -8.96 -6.90
CA TYR A 119 -8.24 -7.80 -6.55
C TYR A 119 -8.26 -7.52 -5.04
N GLY A 120 -9.42 -7.69 -4.39
CA GLY A 120 -9.55 -7.60 -2.94
C GLY A 120 -8.64 -8.59 -2.22
N ALA A 121 -8.56 -9.83 -2.69
CA ALA A 121 -7.65 -10.85 -2.17
C ALA A 121 -6.17 -10.47 -2.35
N VAL A 122 -5.80 -9.94 -3.53
CA VAL A 122 -4.43 -9.48 -3.82
C VAL A 122 -4.01 -8.36 -2.86
N ILE A 123 -4.86 -7.34 -2.69
CA ILE A 123 -4.57 -6.24 -1.76
C ILE A 123 -4.48 -6.76 -0.34
N LEU A 124 -5.42 -7.61 0.11
CA LEU A 124 -5.40 -8.18 1.46
C LEU A 124 -4.11 -8.97 1.71
N SER A 125 -3.63 -9.74 0.73
CA SER A 125 -2.34 -10.44 0.81
C SER A 125 -1.16 -9.46 0.95
N PHE A 126 -1.15 -8.36 0.17
CA PHE A 126 -0.12 -7.32 0.28
C PHE A 126 -0.07 -6.69 1.67
N LEU A 127 -1.22 -6.53 2.35
CA LEU A 127 -1.26 -6.03 3.72
C LEU A 127 -0.54 -6.95 4.71
N GLY A 128 -0.58 -8.26 4.49
CA GLY A 128 0.15 -9.25 5.29
C GLY A 128 1.67 -9.17 5.12
N ALA A 129 2.15 -8.85 3.90
CA ALA A 129 3.58 -8.72 3.60
C ALA A 129 4.27 -7.61 4.42
N VAL A 130 3.53 -6.58 4.85
CA VAL A 130 4.07 -5.52 5.72
C VAL A 130 4.60 -6.08 7.03
N HIS A 131 3.94 -7.10 7.60
CA HIS A 131 4.37 -7.74 8.85
C HIS A 131 5.71 -8.46 8.70
N TRP A 132 5.94 -9.10 7.55
CA TRP A 132 7.23 -9.69 7.22
C TRP A 132 8.30 -8.60 7.08
N GLY A 133 8.01 -7.51 6.36
CA GLY A 133 8.94 -6.40 6.18
C GLY A 133 9.37 -5.75 7.50
N VAL A 134 8.46 -5.62 8.46
CA VAL A 134 8.82 -5.07 9.78
C VAL A 134 9.54 -6.11 10.65
N ALA A 135 9.17 -7.39 10.59
CA ALA A 135 9.86 -8.46 11.31
C ALA A 135 11.34 -8.56 10.89
N LEU A 136 11.62 -8.47 9.58
CA LEU A 136 12.99 -8.50 9.03
C LEU A 136 13.85 -7.31 9.46
N ARG A 137 13.23 -6.17 9.82
CA ARG A 137 13.95 -4.95 10.25
C ARG A 137 14.19 -4.89 11.77
N MET A 138 13.56 -5.77 12.54
CA MET A 138 13.64 -5.74 14.01
C MET A 138 14.11 -7.09 14.56
N PRO A 139 15.37 -7.48 14.33
CA PRO A 139 15.91 -8.74 14.83
C PRO A 139 16.04 -8.79 16.36
N SER A 140 15.91 -7.64 17.04
CA SER A 140 15.93 -7.54 18.50
C SER A 140 14.62 -7.97 19.18
N LEU A 141 13.57 -8.29 18.42
CA LEU A 141 12.33 -8.85 18.96
C LEU A 141 12.55 -10.28 19.48
N SER A 142 11.73 -10.71 20.44
CA SER A 142 11.77 -12.09 20.91
C SER A 142 11.46 -13.07 19.78
N SER A 143 12.03 -14.28 19.82
CA SER A 143 11.76 -15.31 18.81
C SER A 143 10.27 -15.63 18.69
N ALA A 144 9.53 -15.56 19.81
CA ALA A 144 8.09 -15.77 19.84
C ALA A 144 7.31 -14.66 19.10
N ASP A 145 7.70 -13.40 19.30
CA ASP A 145 7.05 -12.25 18.65
C ASP A 145 7.32 -12.23 17.14
N LEU A 146 8.55 -12.55 16.72
CA LEU A 146 8.90 -12.71 15.30
C LEU A 146 8.05 -13.80 14.65
N SER A 147 7.96 -14.97 15.29
CA SER A 147 7.18 -16.11 14.78
C SER A 147 5.70 -15.77 14.61
N ARG A 148 5.10 -15.12 15.62
CA ARG A 148 3.71 -14.64 15.56
C ARG A 148 3.48 -13.70 14.39
N ARG A 149 4.46 -12.83 14.11
CA ARG A 149 4.35 -11.84 13.02
C ARG A 149 4.46 -12.48 11.64
N PHE A 150 5.36 -13.45 11.47
CA PHE A 150 5.45 -14.22 10.23
C PHE A 150 4.17 -15.00 9.96
N LEU A 151 3.64 -15.69 10.98
CA LEU A 151 2.37 -16.41 10.88
C LEU A 151 1.21 -15.48 10.54
N TYR A 152 1.15 -14.33 11.21
CA TYR A 152 0.12 -13.34 10.91
C TYR A 152 0.25 -12.80 9.48
N GLY A 153 1.47 -12.56 8.99
CA GLY A 153 1.67 -12.07 7.61
C GLY A 153 1.12 -13.00 6.52
N VAL A 154 0.98 -14.30 6.79
CA VAL A 154 0.37 -15.28 5.86
C VAL A 154 -1.15 -15.35 6.04
N THR A 155 -1.69 -14.95 7.20
CA THR A 155 -3.12 -15.09 7.49
C THR A 155 -4.00 -14.29 6.51
N PRO A 156 -3.72 -13.01 6.18
CA PRO A 156 -4.49 -12.26 5.19
C PRO A 156 -4.52 -12.90 3.80
N SER A 157 -3.44 -13.53 3.33
CA SER A 157 -3.41 -14.18 2.01
C SER A 157 -4.29 -15.43 1.97
N LEU A 158 -4.31 -16.21 3.06
CA LEU A 158 -5.21 -17.36 3.21
C LEU A 158 -6.68 -16.93 3.24
N PHE A 159 -7.01 -15.83 3.91
CA PHE A 159 -8.37 -15.27 3.89
C PHE A 159 -8.78 -14.81 2.49
N GLY A 160 -7.89 -14.12 1.77
CA GLY A 160 -8.13 -13.71 0.40
C GLY A 160 -8.34 -14.90 -0.55
N TRP A 161 -7.51 -15.94 -0.40
CA TRP A 161 -7.65 -17.17 -1.17
C TRP A 161 -8.95 -17.91 -0.86
N ALA A 162 -9.31 -18.04 0.42
CA ALA A 162 -10.58 -18.64 0.84
C ALA A 162 -11.79 -17.88 0.25
N ALA A 163 -11.74 -16.54 0.20
CA ALA A 163 -12.78 -15.74 -0.44
C ALA A 163 -12.90 -16.02 -1.94
N CYS A 164 -11.78 -16.25 -2.65
CA CYS A 164 -11.80 -16.58 -4.08
C CYS A 164 -12.39 -17.97 -4.36
N LEU A 165 -12.34 -18.89 -3.40
CA LEU A 165 -12.90 -20.24 -3.53
C LEU A 165 -14.38 -20.33 -3.15
N MET A 166 -14.97 -19.25 -2.63
CA MET A 166 -16.38 -19.25 -2.23
C MET A 166 -17.29 -19.33 -3.46
N PRO A 167 -18.23 -20.29 -3.52
CA PRO A 167 -19.20 -20.37 -4.62
C PRO A 167 -20.18 -19.20 -4.65
N SER A 168 -20.40 -18.56 -3.50
CA SER A 168 -21.28 -17.41 -3.35
C SER A 168 -20.47 -16.12 -3.36
N SER A 169 -20.75 -15.23 -4.32
CA SER A 169 -20.18 -13.88 -4.37
C SER A 169 -20.45 -13.08 -3.09
N TYR A 170 -21.64 -13.25 -2.50
CA TYR A 170 -21.98 -12.64 -1.21
C TYR A 170 -21.12 -13.19 -0.06
N GLY A 171 -20.86 -14.50 -0.03
CA GLY A 171 -19.94 -15.10 0.93
C GLY A 171 -18.51 -14.56 0.76
N ALA A 172 -18.02 -14.51 -0.48
CA ALA A 172 -16.71 -14.00 -0.83
C ALA A 172 -16.48 -12.56 -0.37
N THR A 173 -17.42 -11.64 -0.66
CA THR A 173 -17.33 -10.23 -0.28
C THR A 173 -17.36 -10.04 1.24
N ASN A 174 -18.15 -10.82 1.98
CA ASN A 174 -18.19 -10.74 3.43
C ASN A 174 -16.91 -11.25 4.10
N VAL A 175 -16.32 -12.34 3.58
CA VAL A 175 -15.01 -12.82 4.05
C VAL A 175 -13.93 -11.77 3.81
N LEU A 176 -13.90 -11.14 2.62
CA LEU A 176 -12.97 -10.05 2.33
C LEU A 176 -13.19 -8.85 3.26
N LEU A 177 -14.44 -8.41 3.45
CA LEU A 177 -14.78 -7.29 4.33
C LEU A 177 -14.29 -7.54 5.75
N ALA A 178 -14.57 -8.72 6.31
CA ALA A 178 -14.07 -9.13 7.61
C ALA A 178 -12.53 -9.16 7.65
N GLY A 179 -11.89 -9.71 6.61
CA GLY A 179 -10.44 -9.74 6.46
C GLY A 179 -9.81 -8.35 6.50
N PHE A 180 -10.34 -7.37 5.74
CA PHE A 180 -9.86 -6.00 5.74
C PHE A 180 -10.05 -5.29 7.10
N ILE A 181 -11.20 -5.49 7.76
CA ILE A 181 -11.46 -4.91 9.08
C ILE A 181 -10.49 -5.48 10.11
N VAL A 182 -10.31 -6.81 10.14
CA VAL A 182 -9.36 -7.47 11.05
C VAL A 182 -7.93 -7.01 10.74
N ALA A 183 -7.53 -6.98 9.47
CA ALA A 183 -6.21 -6.51 9.06
C ALA A 183 -5.93 -5.06 9.47
N TYR A 184 -6.91 -4.17 9.36
CA TYR A 184 -6.77 -2.80 9.85
C TYR A 184 -6.62 -2.74 11.37
N ASN A 185 -7.44 -3.47 12.12
CA ASN A 185 -7.38 -3.48 13.58
C ASN A 185 -6.06 -4.07 14.11
N VAL A 186 -5.56 -5.14 13.48
CA VAL A 186 -4.28 -5.73 13.86
C VAL A 186 -3.14 -4.77 13.55
N ASP A 187 -3.16 -4.10 12.40
CA ASP A 187 -2.15 -3.10 12.05
C ASP A 187 -2.12 -1.94 13.06
N GLN A 188 -3.28 -1.43 13.48
CA GLN A 188 -3.36 -0.38 14.51
C GLN A 188 -2.77 -0.81 15.85
N ARG A 189 -2.86 -2.10 16.20
CA ARG A 189 -2.33 -2.62 17.48
C ARG A 189 -0.84 -2.95 17.40
N GLN A 190 -0.42 -3.61 16.32
CA GLN A 190 0.92 -4.18 16.20
C GLN A 190 1.92 -3.27 15.50
N LEU A 191 1.47 -2.32 14.67
CA LEU A 191 2.37 -1.45 13.89
C LEU A 191 2.54 -0.06 14.50
N LEU A 192 1.66 0.37 15.43
CA LEU A 192 1.62 1.76 15.93
C LEU A 192 2.96 2.33 16.37
N LYS A 193 3.82 1.51 17.00
CA LYS A 193 5.14 1.92 17.49
C LYS A 193 6.29 1.47 16.58
N MET A 194 6.00 0.72 15.54
CA MET A 194 7.00 0.04 14.70
C MET A 194 7.09 0.58 13.29
N VAL A 195 6.12 1.38 12.86
CA VAL A 195 6.09 2.05 11.55
C VAL A 195 5.92 3.56 11.71
N PRO A 196 6.32 4.36 10.71
CA PRO A 196 6.09 5.80 10.74
C PRO A 196 4.59 6.12 10.91
N SER A 197 4.26 7.15 11.70
CA SER A 197 2.86 7.52 11.98
C SER A 197 2.03 7.81 10.71
N TRP A 198 2.66 8.34 9.66
CA TRP A 198 2.00 8.62 8.38
C TRP A 198 1.41 7.38 7.71
N TYR A 199 1.98 6.19 7.95
CA TYR A 199 1.52 4.95 7.33
C TYR A 199 0.11 4.57 7.80
N LEU A 200 -0.16 4.64 9.11
CA LEU A 200 -1.48 4.33 9.65
C LEU A 200 -2.51 5.41 9.28
N SER A 201 -2.09 6.67 9.20
CA SER A 201 -2.92 7.77 8.70
C SER A 201 -3.31 7.59 7.23
N LEU A 202 -2.40 7.09 6.38
CA LEU A 202 -2.69 6.75 4.99
C LEU A 202 -3.56 5.49 4.88
N ARG A 203 -3.31 4.48 5.72
CA ARG A 203 -4.03 3.21 5.65
C ARG A 203 -5.51 3.35 6.00
N ARG A 204 -5.88 4.28 6.89
CA ARG A 204 -7.29 4.52 7.28
C ARG A 204 -8.21 4.86 6.09
N PRO A 205 -7.98 5.91 5.29
CA PRO A 205 -8.84 6.22 4.14
C PRO A 205 -8.81 5.12 3.08
N LEU A 206 -7.69 4.43 2.87
CA LEU A 206 -7.60 3.33 1.91
C LEU A 206 -8.42 2.11 2.34
N SER A 207 -8.28 1.68 3.60
CA SER A 207 -9.09 0.58 4.14
C SER A 207 -10.57 0.95 4.16
N LEU A 208 -10.92 2.21 4.49
CA LEU A 208 -12.31 2.65 4.42
C LEU A 208 -12.85 2.62 2.99
N GLY A 209 -12.10 3.12 2.00
CA GLY A 209 -12.49 3.09 0.59
C GLY A 209 -12.71 1.66 0.09
N ALA A 210 -11.78 0.75 0.39
CA ALA A 210 -11.92 -0.66 0.04
C ALA A 210 -13.12 -1.31 0.74
N CYS A 211 -13.29 -1.14 2.05
CA CYS A 211 -14.41 -1.70 2.80
C CYS A 211 -15.76 -1.17 2.31
N LEU A 212 -15.89 0.13 2.05
CA LEU A 212 -17.12 0.71 1.51
C LEU A 212 -17.44 0.16 0.13
N SER A 213 -16.43 0.01 -0.72
CA SER A 213 -16.60 -0.58 -2.05
C SER A 213 -17.03 -2.04 -1.98
N ILE A 214 -16.43 -2.85 -1.10
CA ILE A 214 -16.79 -4.25 -0.89
C ILE A 214 -18.19 -4.36 -0.29
N LEU A 215 -18.52 -3.52 0.70
CA LEU A 215 -19.84 -3.49 1.33
C LEU A 215 -20.93 -3.16 0.32
N PHE A 216 -20.67 -2.18 -0.55
CA PHE A 216 -21.57 -1.82 -1.64
C PHE A 216 -21.81 -3.01 -2.58
N VAL A 217 -20.74 -3.67 -3.04
CA VAL A 217 -20.88 -4.86 -3.89
C VAL A 217 -21.65 -5.96 -3.16
N SER A 218 -21.30 -6.24 -1.90
CA SER A 218 -22.00 -7.22 -1.05
C SER A 218 -23.51 -6.94 -0.97
N TYR A 219 -23.90 -5.67 -0.81
CA TYR A 219 -25.31 -5.25 -0.79
C TYR A 219 -26.03 -5.60 -2.10
N THR A 220 -25.44 -5.32 -3.27
CA THR A 220 -26.06 -5.67 -4.57
C THR A 220 -26.29 -7.18 -4.73
N GLN A 221 -25.49 -8.01 -4.06
CA GLN A 221 -25.59 -9.47 -4.10
C GLN A 221 -26.54 -10.05 -3.05
N SER A 222 -26.93 -9.27 -2.04
CA SER A 222 -27.74 -9.73 -0.89
C SER A 222 -29.21 -10.04 -1.24
N GLY A 223 -29.67 -9.71 -2.45
CA GLY A 223 -31.07 -9.89 -2.85
C GLY A 223 -32.05 -8.92 -2.17
N ILE A 224 -31.55 -7.92 -1.44
CA ILE A 224 -32.37 -6.87 -0.82
C ILE A 224 -32.80 -5.89 -1.94
N SER A 225 -34.06 -5.98 -2.37
CA SER A 225 -34.67 -4.97 -3.24
C SER A 225 -34.57 -3.60 -2.60
N LEU A 226 -34.28 -2.55 -3.39
CA LEU A 226 -34.37 -1.17 -2.91
C LEU A 226 -35.72 -0.98 -2.19
N PRO A 227 -35.71 -0.40 -0.98
CA PRO A 227 -36.96 -0.18 -0.27
C PRO A 227 -37.90 0.70 -1.13
N SER A 228 -39.15 0.24 -1.24
CA SER A 228 -40.20 0.72 -2.16
C SER A 228 -40.54 2.21 -2.05
N PHE A 229 -39.96 2.93 -1.08
CA PHE A 229 -40.16 4.36 -0.91
C PHE A 229 -39.58 5.22 -2.05
N LEU A 230 -38.70 4.68 -2.90
CA LEU A 230 -38.23 5.36 -4.13
C LEU A 230 -38.99 4.95 -5.40
N SER A 231 -39.88 3.94 -5.36
CA SER A 231 -40.62 3.47 -6.54
C SER A 231 -42.01 4.08 -6.71
N THR A 232 -42.48 4.91 -5.77
CA THR A 232 -43.76 5.61 -5.92
C THR A 232 -43.61 6.78 -6.90
N SER A 233 -43.55 6.46 -8.18
CA SER A 233 -43.78 7.45 -9.24
C SER A 233 -45.17 8.07 -9.02
N PRO A 234 -45.31 9.41 -9.06
CA PRO A 234 -46.60 10.10 -8.91
C PRO A 234 -47.70 9.63 -9.89
N ARG A 235 -47.34 8.87 -10.94
CA ARG A 235 -48.27 8.27 -11.90
C ARG A 235 -49.19 7.20 -11.31
N GLU A 236 -48.77 6.51 -10.25
CA GLU A 236 -49.59 5.43 -9.66
C GLU A 236 -50.68 6.01 -8.74
N LYS A 237 -50.36 7.03 -7.95
CA LYS A 237 -51.36 7.78 -7.15
C LYS A 237 -52.44 8.46 -8.01
N ALA A 238 -52.11 8.83 -9.25
CA ALA A 238 -53.10 9.43 -10.16
C ALA A 238 -54.10 8.40 -10.72
N LYS A 239 -53.74 7.12 -10.79
CA LYS A 239 -54.67 6.04 -11.16
C LYS A 239 -55.58 5.66 -10.00
N ASP A 240 -55.04 5.59 -8.78
CA ASP A 240 -55.81 5.25 -7.58
C ASP A 240 -56.82 6.36 -7.23
N ALA A 241 -56.47 7.64 -7.46
CA ALA A 241 -57.36 8.77 -7.22
C ALA A 241 -58.54 8.88 -8.21
N ASP A 242 -58.45 8.24 -9.37
CA ASP A 242 -59.51 8.20 -10.39
C ASP A 242 -60.44 6.99 -10.20
N GLN A 243 -59.93 5.88 -9.64
CA GLN A 243 -60.73 4.71 -9.27
C GLN A 243 -61.59 4.92 -8.03
N ASP A 244 -61.20 5.81 -7.12
CA ASP A 244 -62.00 6.13 -5.92
C ASP A 244 -63.15 7.14 -6.21
N LYS A 245 -63.32 7.54 -7.47
CA LYS A 245 -64.37 8.46 -7.94
C LYS A 245 -65.39 7.84 -8.90
N ALA A 246 -65.29 6.54 -9.18
CA ALA A 246 -66.22 5.78 -10.01
C ALA A 246 -67.05 4.82 -9.15
#